data_AF-A0A4P9Z295-F1
#
_entry.id   AF-A0A4P9Z295-F1
#
_cell.length_a   1.000
_cell.length_b   1.000
_cell.length_c   1.000
_cell.angle_alpha   90.00
_cell.angle_beta   90.00
_cell.angle_gamma   90.00
#
_symmetry.space_group_name_H-M   'P 1'
#
loop_
_entity.id
_entity.type
_entity.pdbx_description
1 polymer ?
#
loop_
_entity_poly.entity_id
_entity_poly.type
_entity_poly.pdbx_seq_one_letter_code
_entity_poly.pdbx_strand_id
1 'polypeptide(L)'
;SCYDAGNLAAGNVSLYLPLLIQEIKLNDKRRYLLLTALKETISRYASDGRAQLMDSYADDIWSLLFAESEAEEEASKNVTAECVGRLTLANPRKFLPELQARIQSDSARSRATAIAAVKFTFTGVQSRVYDDLLQPLLVDFLSLMKDEDLAVRHLSLTALNSAVHNKPQLVRDVLDQLLPLLYKETVIRPELIHTVDMGPFKYKVDDGLDVRKAAYECMCTLLESCVDRLDVPVFLDHVIPALGDQNDIRILAYLILARLIRAAP
;
A
#
# COMPACT_ATOMS: atom_id res chain seq x y z
N SER A 1 -14.62 18.95 -15.95
CA SER A 1 -13.82 17.72 -15.75
C SER A 1 -13.79 17.37 -14.25
N CYS A 2 -13.34 16.17 -13.84
CA CYS A 2 -13.22 15.83 -12.40
C CYS A 2 -12.27 16.77 -11.67
N TYR A 3 -11.21 17.19 -12.37
CA TYR A 3 -10.28 18.21 -11.91
C TYR A 3 -10.97 19.56 -11.68
N ASP A 4 -11.83 20.01 -12.60
CA ASP A 4 -12.59 21.26 -12.43
C ASP A 4 -13.60 21.18 -11.29
N ALA A 5 -14.26 20.03 -11.10
CA ALA A 5 -15.19 19.81 -10.00
C ALA A 5 -14.46 19.80 -8.65
N GLY A 6 -13.29 19.14 -8.57
CA GLY A 6 -12.42 19.16 -7.41
C GLY A 6 -11.93 20.57 -7.07
N ASN A 7 -11.54 21.35 -8.09
CA ASN A 7 -11.12 22.75 -7.93
C ASN A 7 -12.28 23.66 -7.49
N LEU A 8 -13.48 23.44 -8.03
CA LEU A 8 -14.66 24.22 -7.66
C LEU A 8 -15.10 23.92 -6.23
N ALA A 9 -15.05 22.64 -5.82
CA ALA A 9 -15.27 22.25 -4.43
C ALA A 9 -14.20 22.81 -3.50
N ALA A 10 -12.92 22.84 -3.95
CA ALA A 10 -11.83 23.47 -3.23
C ALA A 10 -11.98 25.01 -3.08
N GLY A 11 -12.79 25.65 -3.95
CA GLY A 11 -13.10 27.07 -3.88
C GLY A 11 -14.11 27.44 -2.78
N ASN A 12 -15.00 26.51 -2.39
CA ASN A 12 -15.99 26.72 -1.32
C ASN A 12 -16.40 25.40 -0.64
N VAL A 13 -15.61 24.96 0.36
CA VAL A 13 -15.83 23.71 1.13
C VAL A 13 -17.27 23.59 1.61
N SER A 14 -17.73 24.63 2.32
CA SER A 14 -18.96 24.57 3.11
C SER A 14 -20.18 24.32 2.24
N LEU A 15 -20.14 24.76 0.98
CA LEU A 15 -21.21 24.54 0.02
C LEU A 15 -21.06 23.21 -0.73
N TYR A 16 -19.86 22.91 -1.25
CA TYR A 16 -19.70 21.85 -2.23
C TYR A 16 -19.27 20.51 -1.65
N LEU A 17 -18.56 20.49 -0.53
CA LEU A 17 -18.11 19.24 0.09
C LEU A 17 -19.28 18.40 0.64
N PRO A 18 -20.29 18.96 1.31
CA PRO A 18 -21.48 18.19 1.72
C PRO A 18 -22.24 17.60 0.53
N LEU A 19 -22.39 18.38 -0.55
CA LEU A 19 -23.03 17.92 -1.79
C LEU A 19 -22.23 16.78 -2.44
N LEU A 20 -20.90 16.89 -2.47
CA LEU A 20 -20.02 15.85 -2.99
C LEU A 20 -20.15 14.55 -2.19
N ILE A 21 -20.13 14.64 -0.85
CA ILE A 21 -20.30 13.50 0.06
C ILE A 21 -21.67 12.83 -0.17
N GLN A 22 -22.73 13.63 -0.34
CA GLN A 22 -24.07 13.12 -0.60
C GLN A 22 -24.16 12.42 -1.96
N GLU A 23 -23.58 12.99 -3.01
CA GLU A 23 -23.58 12.40 -4.35
C GLU A 23 -22.80 11.09 -4.42
N ILE A 24 -21.69 10.95 -3.67
CA ILE A 24 -20.93 9.69 -3.59
C ILE A 24 -21.83 8.56 -3.04
N LYS A 25 -22.63 8.87 -2.01
CA LYS A 25 -23.56 7.90 -1.40
C LYS A 25 -24.72 7.52 -2.32
N LEU A 26 -25.15 8.42 -3.20
CA LEU A 26 -26.36 8.24 -4.02
C LEU A 26 -26.09 7.67 -5.42
N ASN A 27 -24.88 7.83 -5.97
CA ASN A 27 -24.66 7.66 -7.41
C ASN A 27 -23.51 6.70 -7.75
N ASP A 28 -23.83 5.41 -7.76
CA ASP A 28 -22.91 4.30 -8.09
C ASP A 28 -22.19 4.49 -9.43
N LYS A 29 -22.89 4.99 -10.46
CA LYS A 29 -22.34 5.13 -11.81
C LYS A 29 -21.26 6.20 -11.95
N ARG A 30 -21.24 7.18 -11.02
CA ARG A 30 -20.27 8.29 -11.03
C ARG A 30 -19.32 8.24 -9.83
N ARG A 31 -19.43 7.21 -8.99
CA ARG A 31 -18.70 7.06 -7.74
C ARG A 31 -17.19 7.23 -7.91
N TYR A 32 -16.57 6.53 -8.86
CA TYR A 32 -15.14 6.68 -9.16
C TYR A 32 -14.73 8.13 -9.48
N LEU A 33 -15.53 8.83 -10.29
CA LEU A 33 -15.28 10.23 -10.67
C LEU A 33 -15.43 11.18 -9.47
N LEU A 34 -16.43 10.93 -8.62
CA LEU A 34 -16.69 11.73 -7.42
C LEU A 34 -15.61 11.50 -6.35
N LEU A 35 -15.14 10.26 -6.16
CA LEU A 35 -13.99 9.95 -5.30
C LEU A 35 -12.72 10.62 -5.82
N THR A 36 -12.54 10.68 -7.14
CA THR A 36 -11.41 11.40 -7.75
C THR A 36 -11.50 12.91 -7.52
N ALA A 37 -12.70 13.49 -7.59
CA ALA A 37 -12.91 14.90 -7.25
C ALA A 37 -12.64 15.16 -5.76
N LEU A 38 -13.14 14.30 -4.86
CA LEU A 38 -12.88 14.35 -3.42
C LEU A 38 -11.38 14.31 -3.12
N LYS A 39 -10.64 13.46 -3.82
CA LYS A 39 -9.18 13.36 -3.72
C LYS A 39 -8.47 14.67 -4.01
N GLU A 40 -8.86 15.36 -5.09
CA GLU A 40 -8.30 16.66 -5.45
C GLU A 40 -8.65 17.71 -4.40
N THR A 41 -9.90 17.69 -3.92
CA THR A 41 -10.35 18.57 -2.83
C THR A 41 -9.49 18.39 -1.57
N ILE A 42 -9.28 17.15 -1.10
CA ILE A 42 -8.42 16.86 0.07
C ILE A 42 -6.98 17.34 -0.17
N SER A 43 -6.43 17.09 -1.36
CA SER A 43 -5.06 17.47 -1.72
C SER A 43 -4.82 18.97 -1.60
N ARG A 44 -5.75 19.79 -2.09
CA ARG A 44 -5.66 21.26 -2.06
C ARG A 44 -5.76 21.82 -0.65
N TYR A 45 -6.61 21.24 0.19
CA TYR A 45 -6.74 21.72 1.58
C TYR A 45 -5.53 21.40 2.44
N ALA A 46 -4.87 20.27 2.19
CA ALA A 46 -3.62 19.94 2.84
C ALA A 46 -2.49 20.92 2.48
N SER A 47 -2.48 21.48 1.25
CA SER A 47 -1.45 22.44 0.81
C SER A 47 -1.71 23.89 1.24
N ASP A 48 -2.96 24.32 1.30
CA ASP A 48 -3.32 25.74 1.50
C ASP A 48 -3.34 26.18 2.98
N GLY A 49 -3.02 25.30 3.93
CA GLY A 49 -3.08 25.60 5.37
C GLY A 49 -4.50 25.85 5.90
N ARG A 50 -5.53 25.56 5.09
CA ARG A 50 -6.96 25.68 5.41
C ARG A 50 -7.54 24.39 6.03
N ALA A 51 -6.68 23.57 6.64
CA ALA A 51 -7.06 22.29 7.24
C ALA A 51 -8.24 22.39 8.22
N GLN A 52 -8.39 23.53 8.90
CA GLN A 52 -9.44 23.79 9.90
C GLN A 52 -10.88 23.65 9.38
N LEU A 53 -11.13 23.96 8.10
CA LEU A 53 -12.47 23.79 7.50
C LEU A 53 -12.72 22.35 7.04
N MET A 54 -11.65 21.59 6.79
CA MET A 54 -11.77 20.17 6.46
C MET A 54 -11.97 19.34 7.73
N ASP A 55 -11.40 19.77 8.86
CA ASP A 55 -11.57 19.11 10.16
C ASP A 55 -13.04 18.89 10.55
N SER A 56 -13.96 19.79 10.18
CA SER A 56 -15.40 19.64 10.48
C SER A 56 -16.09 18.53 9.69
N TYR A 57 -15.53 18.14 8.54
CA TYR A 57 -16.05 17.07 7.68
C TYR A 57 -15.17 15.83 7.68
N ALA A 58 -14.02 15.87 8.36
CA ALA A 58 -13.01 14.83 8.26
C ALA A 58 -13.53 13.47 8.73
N ASP A 59 -14.37 13.43 9.77
CA ASP A 59 -15.00 12.20 10.27
C ASP A 59 -16.04 11.61 9.30
N ASP A 60 -16.84 12.49 8.67
CA ASP A 60 -17.83 12.08 7.67
C ASP A 60 -17.15 11.52 6.41
N ILE A 61 -16.05 12.15 5.99
CA ILE A 61 -15.27 11.65 4.85
C ILE A 61 -14.59 10.33 5.23
N TRP A 62 -14.00 10.24 6.42
CA TRP A 62 -13.33 9.03 6.88
C TRP A 62 -14.28 7.82 6.92
N SER A 63 -15.44 8.01 7.53
CA SER A 63 -16.48 6.98 7.62
C SER A 63 -17.02 6.60 6.23
N LEU A 64 -17.22 7.57 5.34
CA LEU A 64 -17.58 7.32 3.94
C LEU A 64 -16.52 6.47 3.24
N LEU A 65 -15.25 6.84 3.31
CA LEU A 65 -14.17 6.14 2.60
C LEU A 65 -14.05 4.68 3.07
N PHE A 66 -14.16 4.41 4.37
CA PHE A 66 -14.14 3.03 4.85
C PHE A 66 -15.42 2.25 4.53
N ALA A 67 -16.59 2.90 4.45
CA ALA A 67 -17.79 2.25 3.92
C ALA A 67 -17.60 1.88 2.43
N GLU A 68 -16.99 2.75 1.63
CA GLU A 68 -16.68 2.49 0.22
C GLU A 68 -15.59 1.44 0.02
N SER A 69 -14.68 1.26 0.99
CA SER A 69 -13.67 0.19 0.92
C SER A 69 -14.25 -1.22 0.91
N GLU A 70 -15.50 -1.38 1.36
CA GLU A 70 -16.24 -2.64 1.32
C GLU A 70 -16.89 -2.92 -0.04
N ALA A 71 -16.90 -1.95 -0.97
CA ALA A 71 -17.43 -2.14 -2.32
C ALA A 71 -16.52 -3.04 -3.19
N GLU A 72 -17.11 -3.69 -4.20
CA GLU A 72 -16.39 -4.67 -5.03
C GLU A 72 -15.40 -4.03 -6.02
N GLU A 73 -15.58 -2.76 -6.40
CA GLU A 73 -14.84 -2.14 -7.51
C GLU A 73 -13.38 -1.77 -7.14
N GLU A 74 -12.40 -2.50 -7.72
CA GLU A 74 -10.96 -2.31 -7.48
C GLU A 74 -10.44 -0.89 -7.77
N ALA A 75 -10.88 -0.27 -8.86
CA ALA A 75 -10.44 1.09 -9.22
C ALA A 75 -10.84 2.12 -8.14
N SER A 76 -12.01 1.95 -7.55
CA SER A 76 -12.52 2.78 -6.47
C SER A 76 -11.73 2.55 -5.17
N LYS A 77 -11.30 1.30 -4.88
CA LYS A 77 -10.46 1.00 -3.70
C LYS A 77 -9.13 1.75 -3.71
N ASN A 78 -8.46 1.81 -4.86
CA ASN A 78 -7.18 2.52 -4.97
C ASN A 78 -7.33 4.02 -4.71
N VAL A 79 -8.37 4.65 -5.29
CA VAL A 79 -8.67 6.08 -5.05
C VAL A 79 -9.07 6.32 -3.60
N THR A 80 -9.87 5.43 -3.01
CA THR A 80 -10.26 5.48 -1.60
C THR A 80 -9.03 5.44 -0.68
N ALA A 81 -8.13 4.48 -0.88
CA ALA A 81 -6.88 4.39 -0.11
C ALA A 81 -6.01 5.65 -0.27
N GLU A 82 -5.94 6.23 -1.47
CA GLU A 82 -5.24 7.48 -1.74
C GLU A 82 -5.86 8.66 -0.97
N CYS A 83 -7.19 8.74 -0.87
CA CYS A 83 -7.90 9.74 -0.08
C CYS A 83 -7.62 9.57 1.41
N VAL A 84 -7.73 8.34 1.94
CA VAL A 84 -7.43 8.00 3.33
C VAL A 84 -6.00 8.37 3.70
N GLY A 85 -5.03 8.04 2.85
CA GLY A 85 -3.61 8.39 3.06
C GLY A 85 -3.40 9.90 3.13
N ARG A 86 -4.07 10.67 2.25
CA ARG A 86 -3.99 12.14 2.28
C ARG A 86 -4.67 12.76 3.51
N LEU A 87 -5.83 12.26 3.93
CA LEU A 87 -6.46 12.70 5.18
C LEU A 87 -5.54 12.45 6.37
N THR A 88 -4.87 11.30 6.37
CA THR A 88 -3.90 10.95 7.42
C THR A 88 -2.71 11.90 7.42
N LEU A 89 -2.18 12.28 6.25
CA LEU A 89 -1.12 13.29 6.16
C LEU A 89 -1.59 14.68 6.63
N ALA A 90 -2.85 15.03 6.41
CA ALA A 90 -3.42 16.31 6.82
C ALA A 90 -3.61 16.41 8.34
N ASN A 91 -4.04 15.33 9.00
CA ASN A 91 -4.18 15.27 10.46
C ASN A 91 -3.63 13.94 11.04
N PRO A 92 -2.29 13.80 11.13
CA PRO A 92 -1.65 12.54 11.55
C PRO A 92 -2.05 12.10 12.95
N ARG A 93 -2.20 13.04 13.89
CA ARG A 93 -2.48 12.71 15.30
C ARG A 93 -3.85 12.07 15.49
N LYS A 94 -4.80 12.38 14.62
CA LYS A 94 -6.15 11.82 14.66
C LYS A 94 -6.23 10.50 13.89
N PHE A 95 -5.79 10.49 12.64
CA PHE A 95 -6.10 9.40 11.72
C PHE A 95 -5.09 8.26 11.73
N LEU A 96 -3.86 8.47 12.18
CA LEU A 96 -2.84 7.42 12.22
C LEU A 96 -3.18 6.33 13.27
N PRO A 97 -3.64 6.68 14.50
CA PRO A 97 -4.22 5.70 15.42
C PRO A 97 -5.46 4.98 14.86
N GLU A 98 -6.32 5.68 14.12
CA GLU A 98 -7.48 5.05 13.47
C GLU A 98 -7.07 4.05 12.39
N LEU A 99 -6.05 4.35 11.58
CA LEU A 99 -5.47 3.39 10.64
C LEU A 99 -4.92 2.16 11.35
N GLN A 100 -4.24 2.35 12.48
CA GLN A 100 -3.72 1.25 13.27
C GLN A 100 -4.84 0.36 13.81
N ALA A 101 -6.00 0.93 14.18
CA ALA A 101 -7.16 0.14 14.54
C ALA A 101 -7.72 -0.65 13.34
N ARG A 102 -7.70 -0.08 12.13
CA ARG A 102 -8.23 -0.70 10.91
C ARG A 102 -7.43 -1.91 10.43
N ILE A 103 -6.11 -1.96 10.68
CA ILE A 103 -5.30 -3.15 10.36
C ILE A 103 -5.61 -4.35 11.25
N GLN A 104 -6.36 -4.17 12.35
CA GLN A 104 -6.86 -5.24 13.21
C GLN A 104 -8.33 -5.61 12.94
N SER A 105 -8.93 -5.06 11.87
CA SER A 105 -10.31 -5.35 11.48
C SER A 105 -10.46 -6.78 10.97
N ASP A 106 -11.61 -7.41 11.24
CA ASP A 106 -11.95 -8.72 10.69
C ASP A 106 -12.09 -8.67 9.14
N SER A 107 -12.43 -7.50 8.59
CA SER A 107 -12.54 -7.31 7.13
C SER A 107 -11.17 -7.18 6.47
N ALA A 108 -10.83 -8.12 5.60
CA ALA A 108 -9.64 -8.07 4.77
C ALA A 108 -9.60 -6.81 3.88
N ARG A 109 -10.75 -6.32 3.42
CA ARG A 109 -10.84 -5.10 2.60
C ARG A 109 -10.47 -3.84 3.39
N SER A 110 -10.90 -3.79 4.65
CA SER A 110 -10.55 -2.70 5.56
C SER A 110 -9.04 -2.71 5.86
N ARG A 111 -8.46 -3.87 6.14
CA ARG A 111 -7.01 -4.03 6.33
C ARG A 111 -6.22 -3.65 5.08
N ALA A 112 -6.67 -4.11 3.90
CA ALA A 112 -6.09 -3.78 2.60
C ALA A 112 -6.08 -2.26 2.33
N THR A 113 -7.19 -1.58 2.63
CA THR A 113 -7.31 -0.13 2.44
C THR A 113 -6.40 0.63 3.41
N ALA A 114 -6.28 0.18 4.66
CA ALA A 114 -5.38 0.79 5.63
C ALA A 114 -3.91 0.70 5.21
N ILE A 115 -3.43 -0.48 4.78
CA ILE A 115 -2.04 -0.63 4.32
C ILE A 115 -1.77 0.10 3.00
N ALA A 116 -2.73 0.10 2.07
CA ALA A 116 -2.63 0.86 0.83
C ALA A 116 -2.59 2.38 1.10
N ALA A 117 -3.35 2.86 2.08
CA ALA A 117 -3.31 4.27 2.50
C ALA A 117 -1.94 4.64 3.06
N VAL A 118 -1.35 3.80 3.92
CA VAL A 118 0.01 4.00 4.45
C VAL A 118 1.04 4.02 3.31
N LYS A 119 0.93 3.12 2.32
CA LYS A 119 1.79 3.14 1.12
C LYS A 119 1.77 4.49 0.40
N PHE A 120 0.59 5.10 0.22
CA PHE A 120 0.48 6.43 -0.41
C PHE A 120 1.12 7.56 0.40
N THR A 121 1.34 7.36 1.70
CA THR A 121 2.05 8.35 2.53
C THR A 121 3.56 8.33 2.33
N PHE A 122 4.14 7.27 1.75
CA PHE A 122 5.57 7.19 1.46
C PHE A 122 5.97 8.00 0.22
N THR A 123 5.07 8.12 -0.76
CA THR A 123 5.28 8.90 -2.00
C THR A 123 4.81 10.35 -1.90
N GLY A 124 4.10 10.70 -0.82
CA GLY A 124 3.52 12.03 -0.60
C GLY A 124 4.53 13.10 -0.14
N VAL A 125 3.99 14.27 0.23
CA VAL A 125 4.77 15.38 0.78
C VAL A 125 5.55 14.93 2.01
N GLN A 126 6.85 15.21 2.03
CA GLN A 126 7.71 14.88 3.17
C GLN A 126 7.27 15.69 4.40
N SER A 127 6.90 14.99 5.47
CA SER A 127 6.50 15.59 6.74
C SER A 127 7.20 14.85 7.87
N ARG A 128 8.17 15.52 8.50
CA ARG A 128 8.90 14.96 9.64
C ARG A 128 7.97 14.60 10.79
N VAL A 129 6.95 15.43 11.03
CA VAL A 129 5.95 15.19 12.08
C VAL A 129 5.16 13.90 11.83
N TYR A 130 4.77 13.64 10.58
CA TYR A 130 4.10 12.40 10.23
C TYR A 130 5.04 11.20 10.38
N ASP A 131 6.26 11.33 9.88
CA ASP A 131 7.27 10.27 9.92
C ASP A 131 7.61 9.87 11.37
N ASP A 132 7.78 10.84 12.27
CA ASP A 132 8.02 10.60 13.71
C ASP A 132 6.85 9.86 14.39
N LEU A 133 5.62 10.14 13.98
CA LEU A 133 4.41 9.48 14.49
C LEU A 133 4.21 8.08 13.89
N LEU A 134 4.59 7.88 12.63
CA LEU A 134 4.48 6.60 11.94
C LEU A 134 5.53 5.60 12.42
N GLN A 135 6.76 6.06 12.70
CA GLN A 135 7.91 5.22 13.05
C GLN A 135 7.59 4.13 14.09
N PRO A 136 6.97 4.41 15.25
CA PRO A 136 6.66 3.37 16.24
C PRO A 136 5.60 2.37 15.77
N LEU A 137 4.77 2.71 14.78
CA LEU A 137 3.68 1.88 14.28
C LEU A 137 4.05 1.14 12.98
N LEU A 138 5.20 1.47 12.39
CA LEU A 138 5.57 1.02 11.05
C LEU A 138 5.63 -0.51 10.95
N VAL A 139 6.14 -1.17 11.99
CA VAL A 139 6.20 -2.64 12.04
C VAL A 139 4.81 -3.25 12.05
N ASP A 140 3.83 -2.66 12.74
CA ASP A 140 2.46 -3.19 12.78
C ASP A 140 1.84 -3.21 11.37
N PHE A 141 2.00 -2.11 10.63
CA PHE A 141 1.51 -2.00 9.26
C PHE A 141 2.21 -2.97 8.32
N LEU A 142 3.56 -2.96 8.31
CA LEU A 142 4.34 -3.76 7.36
C LEU A 142 4.35 -5.26 7.72
N SER A 143 4.01 -5.61 8.96
CA SER A 143 3.83 -7.01 9.37
C SER A 143 2.60 -7.68 8.78
N LEU A 144 1.71 -6.94 8.10
CA LEU A 144 0.61 -7.51 7.31
C LEU A 144 1.10 -8.39 6.15
N MET A 145 2.41 -8.47 5.90
CA MET A 145 3.01 -9.56 5.11
C MET A 145 2.60 -10.96 5.59
N LYS A 146 2.21 -11.10 6.88
CA LYS A 146 1.75 -12.37 7.46
C LYS A 146 0.22 -12.53 7.50
N ASP A 147 -0.54 -11.62 6.89
CA ASP A 147 -2.02 -11.63 6.91
C ASP A 147 -2.59 -12.94 6.36
N GLU A 148 -3.83 -13.30 6.65
CA GLU A 148 -4.45 -14.49 6.06
C GLU A 148 -4.81 -14.28 4.58
N ASP A 149 -5.14 -13.04 4.20
CA ASP A 149 -5.54 -12.67 2.85
C ASP A 149 -4.35 -12.29 1.96
N LEU A 150 -4.25 -12.92 0.78
CA LEU A 150 -3.13 -12.72 -0.15
C LEU A 150 -3.06 -11.30 -0.71
N ALA A 151 -4.19 -10.63 -0.92
CA ALA A 151 -4.19 -9.26 -1.43
C ALA A 151 -3.64 -8.29 -0.37
N VAL A 152 -3.96 -8.52 0.92
CA VAL A 152 -3.38 -7.76 2.03
C VAL A 152 -1.87 -7.98 2.12
N ARG A 153 -1.39 -9.23 2.00
CA ARG A 153 0.06 -9.53 1.97
C ARG A 153 0.77 -8.81 0.83
N HIS A 154 0.22 -8.91 -0.38
CA HIS A 154 0.77 -8.25 -1.56
C HIS A 154 0.85 -6.73 -1.35
N LEU A 155 -0.22 -6.10 -0.85
CA LEU A 155 -0.22 -4.67 -0.57
C LEU A 155 0.83 -4.29 0.48
N SER A 156 1.01 -5.09 1.53
CA SER A 156 2.04 -4.89 2.55
C SER A 156 3.46 -4.97 1.96
N LEU A 157 3.73 -5.92 1.05
CA LEU A 157 5.01 -6.01 0.34
C LEU A 157 5.24 -4.79 -0.55
N THR A 158 4.24 -4.34 -1.30
CA THR A 158 4.38 -3.13 -2.12
C THR A 158 4.51 -1.85 -1.28
N ALA A 159 3.93 -1.83 -0.08
CA ALA A 159 4.08 -0.74 0.89
C ALA A 159 5.51 -0.71 1.45
N LEU A 160 6.06 -1.86 1.85
CA LEU A 160 7.46 -1.99 2.27
C LEU A 160 8.39 -1.54 1.14
N ASN A 161 8.18 -2.03 -0.08
CA ASN A 161 8.99 -1.63 -1.23
C ASN A 161 8.97 -0.11 -1.46
N SER A 162 7.78 0.50 -1.37
CA SER A 162 7.62 1.95 -1.46
C SER A 162 8.33 2.70 -0.32
N ALA A 163 8.28 2.19 0.91
CA ALA A 163 8.98 2.75 2.05
C ALA A 163 10.50 2.69 1.86
N VAL A 164 11.04 1.55 1.43
CA VAL A 164 12.48 1.36 1.18
C VAL A 164 12.96 2.31 0.07
N HIS A 165 12.20 2.45 -1.01
CA HIS A 165 12.56 3.32 -2.13
C HIS A 165 12.52 4.81 -1.77
N ASN A 166 11.45 5.27 -1.09
CA ASN A 166 11.18 6.69 -0.91
C ASN A 166 11.64 7.25 0.44
N LYS A 167 11.62 6.42 1.48
CA LYS A 167 11.94 6.80 2.87
C LYS A 167 12.75 5.69 3.58
N PRO A 168 13.92 5.27 3.04
CA PRO A 168 14.69 4.15 3.60
C PRO A 168 15.04 4.33 5.08
N GLN A 169 15.23 5.58 5.52
CA GLN A 169 15.54 5.92 6.92
C GLN A 169 14.49 5.40 7.92
N LEU A 170 13.21 5.33 7.53
CA LEU A 170 12.15 4.81 8.41
C LEU A 170 12.25 3.30 8.62
N VAL A 171 12.72 2.58 7.59
CA VAL A 171 12.70 1.11 7.58
C VAL A 171 13.99 0.53 8.16
N ARG A 172 15.13 1.24 8.03
CA ARG A 172 16.47 0.71 8.37
C ARG A 172 16.58 0.14 9.78
N ASP A 173 16.02 0.81 10.77
CA ASP A 173 16.12 0.41 12.18
C ASP A 173 15.18 -0.74 12.56
N VAL A 174 14.17 -1.00 11.75
CA VAL A 174 13.17 -2.05 11.98
C VAL A 174 13.33 -3.24 11.02
N LEU A 175 14.32 -3.19 10.12
CA LEU A 175 14.49 -4.14 9.05
C LEU A 175 14.71 -5.58 9.56
N ASP A 176 15.40 -5.74 10.69
CA ASP A 176 15.64 -7.04 11.33
C ASP A 176 14.34 -7.78 11.71
N GLN A 177 13.25 -7.04 11.96
CA GLN A 177 11.93 -7.60 12.25
C GLN A 177 11.14 -7.93 10.98
N LEU A 178 11.40 -7.21 9.88
CA LEU A 178 10.65 -7.30 8.63
C LEU A 178 11.25 -8.30 7.65
N LEU A 179 12.58 -8.46 7.61
CA LEU A 179 13.25 -9.40 6.70
C LEU A 179 12.77 -10.85 6.87
N PRO A 180 12.61 -11.40 8.08
CA PRO A 180 12.10 -12.76 8.23
C PRO A 180 10.68 -12.95 7.65
N LEU A 181 9.85 -11.90 7.68
CA LEU A 181 8.51 -11.92 7.09
C LEU A 181 8.60 -11.84 5.56
N LEU A 182 9.42 -10.92 5.04
CA LEU A 182 9.66 -10.78 3.60
C LEU A 182 10.18 -12.08 2.98
N TYR A 183 11.18 -12.72 3.61
CA TYR A 183 11.75 -13.96 3.11
C TYR A 183 10.78 -15.14 3.16
N LYS A 184 9.81 -15.18 4.08
CA LYS A 184 8.76 -16.20 4.06
C LYS A 184 7.82 -16.06 2.86
N GLU A 185 7.68 -14.84 2.33
CA GLU A 185 6.89 -14.59 1.13
C GLU A 185 7.66 -14.91 -0.17
N THR A 186 8.94 -15.32 -0.12
CA THR A 186 9.69 -15.78 -1.32
C THR A 186 9.55 -17.28 -1.59
N VAL A 187 8.98 -18.02 -0.64
CA VAL A 187 8.87 -19.48 -0.69
C VAL A 187 7.62 -19.90 -1.46
N ILE A 188 7.78 -20.85 -2.38
CA ILE A 188 6.66 -21.48 -3.11
C ILE A 188 5.79 -22.25 -2.10
N ARG A 189 4.48 -21.96 -2.11
CA ARG A 189 3.48 -22.60 -1.23
C ARG A 189 2.61 -23.55 -2.03
N PRO A 190 2.83 -24.88 -1.96
CA PRO A 190 2.07 -25.85 -2.73
C PRO A 190 0.55 -25.75 -2.51
N GLU A 191 0.12 -25.32 -1.34
CA GLU A 191 -1.28 -25.10 -0.98
C GLU A 191 -1.97 -23.98 -1.80
N LEU A 192 -1.20 -23.08 -2.40
CA LEU A 192 -1.70 -22.01 -3.29
C LEU A 192 -1.63 -22.39 -4.78
N ILE A 193 -1.18 -23.61 -5.09
CA ILE A 193 -1.01 -24.09 -6.47
C ILE A 193 -2.09 -25.12 -6.78
N HIS A 194 -2.94 -24.81 -7.73
CA HIS A 194 -4.00 -25.69 -8.18
C HIS A 194 -3.96 -25.90 -9.70
N THR A 195 -4.59 -26.97 -10.18
CA THR A 195 -4.63 -27.27 -11.63
C THR A 195 -6.04 -27.04 -12.14
N VAL A 196 -6.17 -26.22 -13.17
CA VAL A 196 -7.43 -25.97 -13.88
C VAL A 196 -7.44 -26.81 -15.15
N ASP A 197 -8.47 -27.64 -15.28
CA ASP A 197 -8.69 -28.47 -16.46
C ASP A 197 -9.37 -27.64 -17.56
N MET A 198 -8.70 -27.54 -18.71
CA MET A 198 -9.16 -26.86 -19.92
C MET A 198 -9.42 -27.91 -21.01
N GLY A 199 -10.26 -28.91 -20.70
CA GLY A 199 -10.54 -30.05 -21.59
C GLY A 199 -9.32 -30.99 -21.72
N PRO A 200 -8.68 -31.13 -22.91
CA PRO A 200 -7.49 -31.96 -23.06
C PRO A 200 -6.22 -31.36 -22.45
N PHE A 201 -6.26 -30.09 -22.04
CA PHE A 201 -5.12 -29.38 -21.46
C PHE A 201 -5.29 -29.19 -19.94
N LYS A 202 -4.17 -29.22 -19.22
CA LYS A 202 -4.12 -28.89 -17.78
C LYS A 202 -3.20 -27.70 -17.58
N TYR A 203 -3.69 -26.67 -16.88
CA TYR A 203 -2.93 -25.48 -16.57
C TYR A 203 -2.76 -25.34 -15.06
N LYS A 204 -1.53 -25.14 -14.59
CA LYS A 204 -1.26 -24.87 -13.17
C LYS A 204 -1.41 -23.38 -12.90
N VAL A 205 -2.29 -23.03 -11.97
CA VAL A 205 -2.47 -21.69 -11.44
C VAL A 205 -1.78 -21.62 -10.08
N ASP A 206 -1.01 -20.56 -9.85
CA ASP A 206 -0.28 -20.31 -8.62
C ASP A 206 -0.77 -18.97 -8.05
N ASP A 207 -1.68 -19.02 -7.09
CA ASP A 207 -2.30 -17.82 -6.51
C ASP A 207 -1.31 -17.00 -5.68
N GLY A 208 -0.19 -17.61 -5.27
CA GLY A 208 0.88 -16.96 -4.51
C GLY A 208 1.91 -16.24 -5.39
N LEU A 209 1.82 -16.34 -6.72
CA LEU A 209 2.84 -15.83 -7.64
C LEU A 209 3.06 -14.32 -7.49
N ASP A 210 1.99 -13.53 -7.44
CA ASP A 210 2.09 -12.07 -7.35
C ASP A 210 2.71 -11.61 -6.03
N VAL A 211 2.39 -12.31 -4.94
CA VAL A 211 3.00 -12.06 -3.62
C VAL A 211 4.50 -12.37 -3.66
N ARG A 212 4.91 -13.51 -4.22
CA ARG A 212 6.33 -13.85 -4.39
C ARG A 212 7.06 -12.82 -5.25
N LYS A 213 6.45 -12.40 -6.36
CA LYS A 213 7.00 -11.38 -7.24
C LYS A 213 7.24 -10.06 -6.50
N ALA A 214 6.25 -9.58 -5.75
CA ALA A 214 6.38 -8.37 -4.93
C ALA A 214 7.48 -8.49 -3.86
N ALA A 215 7.68 -9.69 -3.28
CA ALA A 215 8.76 -9.94 -2.33
C ALA A 215 10.14 -9.81 -2.99
N TYR A 216 10.35 -10.43 -4.16
CA TYR A 216 11.62 -10.30 -4.89
C TYR A 216 11.86 -8.88 -5.42
N GLU A 217 10.82 -8.16 -5.84
CA GLU A 217 10.94 -6.73 -6.18
C GLU A 217 11.39 -5.91 -4.97
N CYS A 218 10.83 -6.16 -3.79
CA CYS A 218 11.28 -5.49 -2.57
C CYS A 218 12.73 -5.85 -2.21
N MET A 219 13.13 -7.11 -2.38
CA MET A 219 14.53 -7.54 -2.20
C MET A 219 15.48 -6.82 -3.15
N CYS A 220 15.10 -6.63 -4.42
CA CYS A 220 15.87 -5.83 -5.39
C CYS A 220 16.12 -4.40 -4.88
N THR A 221 15.09 -3.77 -4.32
CA THR A 221 15.15 -2.37 -3.85
C THR A 221 15.91 -2.24 -2.53
N LEU A 222 15.79 -3.22 -1.63
CA LEU A 222 16.60 -3.31 -0.41
C LEU A 222 18.09 -3.38 -0.72
N LEU A 223 18.48 -4.09 -1.77
CA LEU A 223 19.86 -4.17 -2.20
C LEU A 223 20.42 -2.82 -2.71
N GLU A 224 19.58 -1.93 -3.22
CA GLU A 224 20.00 -0.59 -3.64
C GLU A 224 20.10 0.39 -2.46
N SER A 225 19.16 0.31 -1.51
CA SER A 225 18.96 1.37 -0.50
C SER A 225 19.45 1.00 0.91
N CYS A 226 19.57 -0.30 1.21
CA CYS A 226 19.80 -0.82 2.56
C CYS A 226 20.77 -2.01 2.58
N VAL A 227 21.67 -2.16 1.60
CA VAL A 227 22.59 -3.30 1.50
C VAL A 227 23.44 -3.52 2.76
N ASP A 228 23.80 -2.45 3.45
CA ASP A 228 24.60 -2.47 4.66
C ASP A 228 23.88 -3.10 5.87
N ARG A 229 22.56 -3.28 5.78
CA ARG A 229 21.71 -3.93 6.78
C ARG A 229 21.35 -5.37 6.40
N LEU A 230 21.85 -5.89 5.27
CA LEU A 230 21.53 -7.23 4.78
C LEU A 230 22.66 -8.21 5.11
N ASP A 231 22.28 -9.36 5.66
CA ASP A 231 23.15 -10.53 5.71
C ASP A 231 23.15 -11.19 4.32
N VAL A 232 24.24 -10.97 3.56
CA VAL A 232 24.35 -11.42 2.15
C VAL A 232 24.21 -12.95 2.01
N PRO A 233 24.87 -13.80 2.82
CA PRO A 233 24.60 -15.23 2.84
C PRO A 233 23.12 -15.59 2.99
N VAL A 234 22.44 -15.05 4.01
CA VAL A 234 21.01 -15.34 4.24
C VAL A 234 20.16 -14.84 3.07
N PHE A 235 20.48 -13.67 2.53
CA PHE A 235 19.80 -13.10 1.38
C PHE A 235 19.95 -14.00 0.14
N LEU A 236 21.14 -14.56 -0.10
CA LEU A 236 21.39 -15.50 -1.20
C LEU A 236 20.65 -16.83 -1.04
N ASP A 237 20.48 -17.33 0.18
CA ASP A 237 19.70 -18.55 0.44
C ASP A 237 18.24 -18.41 -0.04
N HIS A 238 17.71 -17.19 -0.12
CA HIS A 238 16.39 -16.91 -0.68
C HIS A 238 16.40 -16.60 -2.18
N VAL A 239 17.51 -16.09 -2.74
CA VAL A 239 17.62 -15.76 -4.18
C VAL A 239 17.94 -16.98 -5.03
N ILE A 240 18.76 -17.90 -4.55
CA ILE A 240 19.17 -19.09 -5.32
C ILE A 240 17.96 -19.97 -5.70
N PRO A 241 17.01 -20.28 -4.79
CA PRO A 241 15.80 -21.04 -5.14
C PRO A 241 14.93 -20.36 -6.22
N ALA A 242 14.94 -19.03 -6.27
CA ALA A 242 14.18 -18.23 -7.23
C ALA A 242 14.57 -18.53 -8.70
N LEU A 243 15.81 -18.98 -8.93
CA LEU A 243 16.29 -19.39 -10.26
C LEU A 243 15.55 -20.61 -10.83
N GLY A 244 14.94 -21.41 -9.96
CA GLY A 244 14.11 -22.56 -10.33
C GLY A 244 12.61 -22.26 -10.43
N ASP A 245 12.17 -21.02 -10.15
CA ASP A 245 10.77 -20.63 -10.11
C ASP A 245 10.26 -20.21 -11.52
N GLN A 246 9.06 -19.62 -11.58
CA GLN A 246 8.45 -19.11 -12.80
C GLN A 246 9.30 -18.02 -13.47
N ASN A 247 9.08 -17.78 -14.77
CA ASN A 247 9.92 -16.90 -15.59
C ASN A 247 10.05 -15.47 -15.01
N ASP A 248 8.96 -14.90 -14.54
CA ASP A 248 8.94 -13.56 -13.94
C ASP A 248 9.85 -13.45 -12.72
N ILE A 249 9.83 -14.46 -11.85
CA ILE A 249 10.68 -14.52 -10.65
C ILE A 249 12.14 -14.78 -11.04
N ARG A 250 12.39 -15.66 -12.02
CA ARG A 250 13.76 -15.93 -12.51
C ARG A 250 14.44 -14.66 -13.03
N ILE A 251 13.71 -13.80 -13.74
CA ILE A 251 14.23 -12.52 -14.23
C ILE A 251 14.65 -11.62 -13.06
N LEU A 252 13.83 -11.53 -12.00
CA LEU A 252 14.16 -10.77 -10.79
C LEU A 252 15.39 -11.37 -10.08
N ALA A 253 15.47 -12.70 -9.97
CA ALA A 253 16.62 -13.38 -9.38
C ALA A 253 17.93 -13.07 -10.13
N TYR A 254 17.93 -13.12 -11.46
CA TYR A 254 19.09 -12.72 -12.26
C TYR A 254 19.49 -11.26 -12.04
N LEU A 255 18.50 -10.36 -11.94
CA LEU A 255 18.74 -8.95 -11.66
C LEU A 255 19.40 -8.74 -10.28
N ILE A 256 18.91 -9.46 -9.26
CA ILE A 256 19.45 -9.42 -7.90
C ILE A 256 20.91 -9.89 -7.89
N LEU A 257 21.20 -11.05 -8.51
CA LEU A 257 22.55 -11.61 -8.55
C LEU A 257 23.52 -10.67 -9.29
N ALA A 258 23.10 -10.12 -10.43
CA ALA A 258 23.91 -9.17 -11.19
C ALA A 258 24.24 -7.91 -10.38
N ARG A 259 23.34 -7.46 -9.50
CA ARG A 259 23.56 -6.33 -8.59
C ARG A 259 24.48 -6.69 -7.43
N LEU A 260 24.31 -7.87 -6.83
CA LEU A 260 25.15 -8.36 -5.74
C LEU A 260 26.62 -8.45 -6.16
N ILE A 261 26.90 -9.03 -7.33
CA ILE A 261 28.27 -9.14 -7.87
C ILE A 261 28.93 -7.75 -8.01
N ARG A 262 28.15 -6.71 -8.34
CA ARG A 262 28.68 -5.35 -8.44
C ARG A 262 28.90 -4.68 -7.08
N ALA A 263 28.10 -5.02 -6.08
CA ALA A 263 28.13 -4.43 -4.75
C ALA A 263 29.14 -5.11 -3.81
N ALA A 264 29.33 -6.41 -3.94
CA ALA A 264 30.24 -7.24 -3.15
C ALA A 264 30.78 -8.39 -4.04
N PRO A 265 31.84 -8.12 -4.83
CA PRO A 265 32.44 -9.11 -5.75
C PRO A 265 33.13 -10.28 -5.05
#